data_AF-A0A1G0MPG5-F1
#
_entry.id   AF-A0A1G0MPG5-F1
#
_cell.length_a   1.000
_cell.length_b   1.000
_cell.length_c   1.000
_cell.angle_alpha   90.00
_cell.angle_beta   90.00
_cell.angle_gamma   90.00
#
_symmetry.space_group_name_H-M   'P 1'
#
loop_
_entity.id
_entity.type
_entity.pdbx_description
1 polymer ?
#
loop_
_entity_poly.entity_id
_entity_poly.type
_entity_poly.pdbx_seq_one_letter_code
_entity_poly.pdbx_strand_id
1 'polypeptide(L)'
;MELTVKQQQFNRAMELYTSHMRYKVLGVAVSLVNVSLQACLLYRLLPHSIGAVRQFLTIIAAYLIADFVNGLVHLFMDNNDRYESWAGPLIANFHLHHKTPLYRKHNLLLVYFTESGSKIWLVVYLGAVLLLSASTSLDPLVLYTLIYVGILSSVAEVSHYLCHTSTSSLASFLANCGLLLSKRHHAKHHLQDNRSYAFLNGATDPLLDLIASKWYGGYKQKTDLHYARYNGADGADR
;
A
#
# COMPACT_ATOMS: atom_id res chain seq x y z
N MET A 1 -15.68 5.67 31.44
CA MET A 1 -14.90 4.42 31.30
C MET A 1 -13.52 4.78 30.80
N GLU A 2 -12.47 4.37 31.52
CA GLU A 2 -11.08 4.72 31.19
C GLU A 2 -10.59 4.04 29.90
N LEU A 3 -9.69 4.71 29.17
CA LEU A 3 -9.04 4.16 27.99
C LEU A 3 -8.01 3.11 28.39
N THR A 4 -7.83 2.06 27.58
CA THR A 4 -6.69 1.15 27.73
C THR A 4 -5.37 1.86 27.37
N VAL A 5 -4.24 1.34 27.84
CA VAL A 5 -2.90 1.89 27.49
C VAL A 5 -2.72 2.00 25.98
N LYS A 6 -3.08 0.97 25.21
CA LYS A 6 -2.95 0.98 23.75
C LYS A 6 -3.87 2.00 23.07
N GLN A 7 -5.05 2.25 23.61
CA GLN A 7 -5.94 3.32 23.14
C GLN A 7 -5.35 4.71 23.41
N GLN A 8 -4.71 4.91 24.57
CA GLN A 8 -4.02 6.16 24.89
C GLN A 8 -2.83 6.39 23.93
N GLN A 9 -2.01 5.35 23.70
CA GLN A 9 -0.89 5.40 22.77
C GLN A 9 -1.34 5.70 21.33
N PHE A 10 -2.40 5.04 20.86
CA PHE A 10 -3.00 5.31 19.55
C PHE A 10 -3.47 6.76 19.43
N ASN A 11 -4.24 7.25 20.41
CA ASN A 11 -4.74 8.62 20.43
C ASN A 11 -3.60 9.64 20.40
N ARG A 12 -2.52 9.40 21.17
CA ARG A 12 -1.34 10.26 21.19
C ARG A 12 -0.60 10.25 19.85
N ALA A 13 -0.45 9.09 19.22
CA ALA A 13 0.16 8.96 17.90
C ALA A 13 -0.65 9.67 16.82
N MET A 14 -1.99 9.55 16.85
CA MET A 14 -2.88 10.29 15.97
C MET A 14 -2.82 11.80 16.18
N GLU A 15 -2.79 12.25 17.44
CA GLU A 15 -2.62 13.68 17.77
C GLU A 15 -1.30 14.22 17.19
N LEU A 16 -0.20 13.47 17.31
CA LEU A 16 1.07 13.86 16.67
C LEU A 16 0.94 13.91 15.15
N TYR A 17 0.29 12.92 14.54
CA TYR A 17 0.09 12.87 13.09
C TYR A 17 -0.67 14.10 12.57
N THR A 18 -1.75 14.50 13.25
CA THR A 18 -2.63 15.59 12.82
C THR A 18 -2.08 16.98 13.17
N SER A 19 -1.46 17.14 14.33
CA SER A 19 -0.94 18.43 14.80
C SER A 19 0.37 18.88 14.14
N HIS A 20 1.15 17.95 13.57
CA HIS A 20 2.46 18.29 13.00
C HIS A 20 2.45 18.18 11.47
N MET A 21 2.60 19.33 10.81
CA MET A 21 2.70 19.44 9.35
C MET A 21 3.80 18.55 8.74
N ARG A 22 4.84 18.19 9.51
CA ARG A 22 5.93 17.31 9.08
C ARG A 22 5.45 15.98 8.49
N TYR A 23 4.35 15.41 8.97
CA TYR A 23 3.84 14.13 8.45
C TYR A 23 3.16 14.29 7.09
N LYS A 24 2.46 15.41 6.87
CA LYS A 24 1.92 15.78 5.55
C LYS A 24 3.07 16.06 4.56
N VAL A 25 4.08 16.82 4.99
CA VAL A 25 5.28 17.12 4.18
C VAL A 25 6.05 15.84 3.86
N LEU A 26 6.21 14.93 4.82
CA LEU A 26 6.85 13.63 4.61
C LEU A 26 6.11 12.83 3.54
N GLY A 27 4.78 12.72 3.61
CA GLY A 27 3.99 12.04 2.60
C GLY A 27 4.22 12.60 1.20
N VAL A 28 4.15 13.94 1.04
CA VAL A 28 4.40 14.60 -0.25
C VAL A 28 5.83 14.37 -0.74
N ALA A 29 6.83 14.45 0.15
CA ALA A 29 8.22 14.19 -0.20
C ALA A 29 8.43 12.74 -0.66
N VAL A 30 7.83 11.77 0.04
CA VAL A 30 7.86 10.34 -0.33
C VAL A 30 7.18 10.12 -1.68
N SER A 31 6.02 10.72 -1.93
CA SER A 31 5.33 10.69 -3.23
C SER A 31 6.24 11.21 -4.35
N LEU A 32 6.83 12.39 -4.15
CA LEU A 32 7.71 13.03 -5.12
C LEU A 32 8.90 12.13 -5.43
N VAL A 33 9.55 11.56 -4.41
CA VAL A 33 10.70 10.66 -4.60
C VAL A 33 10.28 9.39 -5.32
N ASN A 34 9.18 8.73 -4.91
CA ASN A 34 8.70 7.51 -5.55
C ASN A 34 8.40 7.71 -7.03
N VAL A 35 7.62 8.73 -7.38
CA VAL A 35 7.25 9.01 -8.78
C VAL A 35 8.46 9.45 -9.60
N SER A 36 9.37 10.24 -9.03
CA SER A 36 10.60 10.65 -9.71
C SER A 36 11.54 9.47 -9.99
N LEU A 37 11.69 8.56 -9.02
CA LEU A 37 12.49 7.35 -9.20
C LEU A 37 11.88 6.41 -10.24
N GLN A 38 10.55 6.23 -10.24
CA GLN A 38 9.85 5.47 -11.28
C GLN A 38 10.09 6.06 -12.67
N ALA A 39 9.98 7.39 -12.83
CA ALA A 39 10.25 8.06 -14.10
C ALA A 39 11.72 7.92 -14.53
N CYS A 40 12.66 8.08 -13.60
CA CYS A 40 14.09 7.91 -13.86
C CYS A 40 14.42 6.48 -14.31
N LEU A 41 13.84 5.48 -13.64
CA LEU A 41 14.01 4.06 -13.97
C LEU A 41 13.37 3.70 -15.32
N LEU A 42 12.20 4.25 -15.63
CA LEU A 42 11.59 4.10 -16.96
C LEU A 42 12.49 4.70 -18.05
N TYR A 43 13.10 5.86 -17.81
CA TYR A 43 14.07 6.44 -18.74
C TYR A 43 15.28 5.51 -18.96
N ARG A 44 15.76 4.85 -17.90
CA ARG A 44 16.84 3.84 -17.99
C ARG A 44 16.46 2.61 -18.82
N LEU A 45 15.17 2.32 -18.98
CA LEU A 45 14.72 1.20 -19.82
C LEU A 45 14.71 1.51 -21.32
N LEU A 46 14.71 2.79 -21.72
CA LEU A 46 14.60 3.18 -23.14
C LEU A 46 15.64 2.51 -24.08
N PRO A 47 16.91 2.30 -23.68
CA PRO A 47 17.89 1.63 -24.54
C PRO A 47 17.68 0.12 -24.68
N HIS A 48 16.82 -0.48 -23.86
CA HIS A 48 16.63 -1.91 -23.79
C HIS A 48 15.31 -2.31 -24.44
N SER A 49 15.30 -3.49 -25.05
CA SER A 49 14.06 -4.11 -25.54
C SER A 49 14.11 -5.60 -25.22
N ILE A 50 13.04 -6.11 -24.63
CA ILE A 50 12.87 -7.54 -24.35
C ILE A 50 11.86 -8.20 -25.32
N GLY A 51 11.28 -7.44 -26.25
CA GLY A 51 10.23 -7.91 -27.16
C GLY A 51 8.87 -8.11 -26.48
N ALA A 52 7.81 -8.13 -27.27
CA ALA A 52 6.42 -8.08 -26.77
C ALA A 52 6.04 -9.28 -25.87
N VAL A 53 6.47 -10.49 -26.22
CA VAL A 53 6.15 -11.70 -25.44
C VAL A 53 6.78 -11.63 -24.05
N ARG A 54 8.06 -11.26 -23.96
CA ARG A 54 8.73 -11.12 -22.65
C ARG A 54 8.17 -9.95 -21.87
N GLN A 55 7.76 -8.85 -22.53
CA GLN A 55 7.07 -7.75 -21.85
C GLN A 55 5.79 -8.23 -21.16
N PHE A 56 4.94 -8.96 -21.89
CA PHE A 56 3.70 -9.48 -21.34
C PHE A 56 3.94 -10.40 -20.14
N LEU A 57 4.88 -11.36 -20.26
CA LEU A 57 5.24 -12.25 -19.15
C LEU A 57 5.84 -11.49 -17.96
N THR A 58 6.66 -10.48 -18.22
CA THR A 58 7.28 -9.63 -17.19
C THR A 58 6.23 -8.81 -16.45
N ILE A 59 5.24 -8.26 -17.15
CA ILE A 59 4.11 -7.56 -16.52
C ILE A 59 3.34 -8.52 -15.61
N ILE A 60 3.00 -9.74 -16.07
CA ILE A 60 2.29 -10.73 -15.24
C ILE A 60 3.10 -11.06 -13.99
N ALA A 61 4.39 -11.38 -14.14
CA ALA A 61 5.26 -11.71 -13.01
C ALA A 61 5.36 -10.53 -12.02
N ALA A 62 5.63 -9.32 -12.52
CA ALA A 62 5.71 -8.13 -11.71
C ALA A 62 4.39 -7.78 -11.02
N TYR A 63 3.26 -8.06 -11.67
CA TYR A 63 1.93 -7.83 -11.12
C TYR A 63 1.65 -8.75 -9.93
N LEU A 64 1.98 -10.04 -10.04
CA LEU A 64 1.87 -10.98 -8.93
C LEU A 64 2.85 -10.63 -7.80
N ILE A 65 4.10 -10.29 -8.12
CA ILE A 65 5.09 -9.89 -7.10
C ILE A 65 4.63 -8.62 -6.39
N ALA A 66 4.13 -7.62 -7.12
CA ALA A 66 3.63 -6.39 -6.53
C ALA A 66 2.43 -6.66 -5.62
N ASP A 67 1.44 -7.44 -6.07
CA ASP A 67 0.28 -7.82 -5.24
C ASP A 67 0.72 -8.48 -3.93
N PHE A 68 1.66 -9.43 -4.01
CA PHE A 68 2.19 -10.14 -2.84
C PHE A 68 2.97 -9.23 -1.88
N VAL A 69 3.93 -8.45 -2.39
CA VAL A 69 4.78 -7.58 -1.57
C VAL A 69 3.94 -6.50 -0.88
N ASN A 70 2.98 -5.90 -1.60
CA ASN A 70 2.05 -4.93 -1.01
C ASN A 70 1.21 -5.59 0.08
N GLY A 71 0.71 -6.81 -0.15
CA GLY A 71 -0.02 -7.57 0.86
C GLY A 71 0.82 -7.93 2.09
N LEU A 72 2.11 -8.25 1.94
CA LEU A 72 3.01 -8.48 3.08
C LEU A 72 3.24 -7.21 3.91
N VAL A 73 3.46 -6.07 3.24
CA VAL A 73 3.59 -4.79 3.92
C VAL A 73 2.29 -4.42 4.64
N HIS A 74 1.14 -4.65 4.00
CA HIS A 74 -0.17 -4.44 4.61
C HIS A 74 -0.35 -5.28 5.87
N LEU A 75 -0.12 -6.59 5.76
CA LEU A 75 -0.18 -7.53 6.88
C LEU A 75 0.71 -7.10 8.04
N PHE A 76 1.95 -6.72 7.75
CA PHE A 76 2.88 -6.21 8.76
C PHE A 76 2.35 -4.93 9.42
N MET A 77 1.88 -3.97 8.62
CA MET A 77 1.40 -2.69 9.12
C MET A 77 0.18 -2.86 10.03
N ASP A 78 -0.82 -3.65 9.62
CA ASP A 78 -2.04 -3.91 10.41
C ASP A 78 -1.77 -4.55 11.78
N ASN A 79 -0.71 -5.35 11.87
CA ASN A 79 -0.36 -6.05 13.09
C ASN A 79 0.70 -5.29 13.93
N ASN A 80 1.23 -4.17 13.43
CA ASN A 80 2.24 -3.40 14.13
C ASN A 80 1.58 -2.40 15.08
N ASP A 81 1.74 -2.59 16.39
CA ASP A 81 1.10 -1.76 17.42
C ASP A 81 2.08 -0.85 18.18
N ARG A 82 3.26 -0.62 17.60
CA ARG A 82 4.35 0.19 18.18
C ARG A 82 4.11 1.69 17.98
N TYR A 83 3.01 2.20 18.51
CA TYR A 83 2.59 3.61 18.39
C TYR A 83 3.55 4.61 19.03
N GLU A 84 4.39 4.18 19.96
CA GLU A 84 5.39 5.03 20.62
C GLU A 84 6.70 5.14 19.83
N SER A 85 6.85 4.35 18.75
CA SER A 85 8.02 4.44 17.87
C SER A 85 7.97 5.72 17.02
N TRP A 86 9.10 6.05 16.37
CA TRP A 86 9.16 7.16 15.42
C TRP A 86 8.15 7.02 14.26
N ALA A 87 7.82 5.78 13.86
CA ALA A 87 6.84 5.48 12.82
C ALA A 87 5.41 5.36 13.38
N GLY A 88 5.23 5.42 14.71
CA GLY A 88 3.97 5.22 15.40
C GLY A 88 2.82 6.06 14.87
N PRO A 89 3.00 7.37 14.62
CA PRO A 89 1.96 8.23 14.01
C PRO A 89 1.53 7.79 12.61
N LEU A 90 2.44 7.26 11.80
CA LEU A 90 2.13 6.73 10.47
C LEU A 90 1.35 5.41 10.57
N ILE A 91 1.75 4.54 11.50
CA ILE A 91 1.07 3.28 11.82
C ILE A 91 -0.35 3.55 12.33
N ALA A 92 -0.52 4.47 13.28
CA ALA A 92 -1.83 4.83 13.81
C ALA A 92 -2.76 5.38 12.71
N ASN A 93 -2.23 6.26 11.85
CA ASN A 93 -2.97 6.78 10.72
C ASN A 93 -3.32 5.68 9.69
N PHE A 94 -2.46 4.67 9.52
CA PHE A 94 -2.76 3.48 8.73
C PHE A 94 -3.94 2.69 9.30
N HIS A 95 -3.93 2.38 10.60
CA HIS A 95 -5.03 1.66 11.25
C HIS A 95 -6.36 2.42 11.24
N LEU A 96 -6.33 3.75 11.26
CA LEU A 96 -7.55 4.56 11.20
C LEU A 96 -8.39 4.27 9.94
N HIS A 97 -7.76 3.81 8.86
CA HIS A 97 -8.44 3.36 7.64
C HIS A 97 -9.51 2.29 7.89
N HIS A 98 -9.27 1.35 8.81
CA HIS A 98 -10.25 0.30 9.16
C HIS A 98 -11.48 0.86 9.89
N LYS A 99 -11.33 2.00 10.56
CA LYS A 99 -12.44 2.69 11.22
C LYS A 99 -13.25 3.53 10.24
N THR A 100 -12.56 4.27 9.38
CA THR A 100 -13.15 5.22 8.44
C THR A 100 -12.60 4.95 7.03
N PRO A 101 -13.12 3.94 6.32
CA PRO A 101 -12.68 3.57 4.97
C PRO A 101 -13.26 4.51 3.89
N LEU A 102 -13.39 5.80 4.24
CA LEU A 102 -13.93 6.83 3.35
C LEU A 102 -12.78 7.64 2.81
N TYR A 103 -12.60 7.55 1.49
CA TYR A 103 -11.69 8.44 0.78
C TYR A 103 -12.44 9.65 0.24
N ARG A 104 -11.74 10.79 0.18
CA ARG A 104 -12.17 11.91 -0.65
C ARG A 104 -12.00 11.55 -2.12
N LYS A 105 -12.99 11.93 -2.93
CA LYS A 105 -12.95 11.67 -4.37
C LYS A 105 -11.91 12.58 -5.03
N HIS A 106 -10.88 11.96 -5.61
CA HIS A 106 -9.84 12.59 -6.39
C HIS A 106 -9.70 11.91 -7.77
N ASN A 107 -9.03 12.58 -8.71
CA ASN A 107 -8.66 11.97 -9.99
C ASN A 107 -7.54 10.94 -9.80
N LEU A 108 -7.46 9.92 -10.67
CA LEU A 108 -6.58 8.77 -10.46
C LEU A 108 -5.09 9.12 -10.48
N LEU A 109 -4.66 10.16 -11.21
CA LEU A 109 -3.26 10.59 -11.21
C LEU A 109 -2.89 11.24 -9.87
N LEU A 110 -3.79 12.05 -9.32
CA LEU A 110 -3.61 12.62 -8.00
C LEU A 110 -3.57 11.51 -6.94
N VAL A 111 -4.48 10.53 -7.00
CA VAL A 111 -4.47 9.36 -6.10
C VAL A 111 -3.17 8.58 -6.22
N TYR A 112 -2.73 8.29 -7.45
CA TYR A 112 -1.45 7.61 -7.70
C TYR A 112 -0.30 8.35 -7.02
N PHE A 113 -0.26 9.68 -7.14
CA PHE A 113 0.75 10.50 -6.51
C PHE A 113 0.62 10.51 -4.98
N THR A 114 -0.53 10.91 -4.44
CA THR A 114 -0.73 11.13 -2.99
C THR A 114 -0.62 9.83 -2.20
N GLU A 115 -1.22 8.75 -2.68
CA GLU A 115 -1.19 7.47 -1.97
C GLU A 115 0.17 6.78 -2.04
N SER A 116 0.97 7.05 -3.08
CA SER A 116 2.38 6.64 -3.12
C SER A 116 3.21 7.24 -1.97
N GLY A 117 2.72 8.31 -1.33
CA GLY A 117 3.36 8.94 -0.18
C GLY A 117 3.31 8.10 1.10
N SER A 118 2.38 7.14 1.18
CA SER A 118 2.31 6.19 2.29
C SER A 118 3.37 5.08 2.18
N LYS A 119 3.92 4.87 0.97
CA LYS A 119 4.86 3.79 0.66
C LYS A 119 6.32 4.18 0.87
N ILE A 120 6.70 4.39 2.14
CA ILE A 120 8.10 4.72 2.50
C ILE A 120 9.06 3.60 2.07
N TRP A 121 8.65 2.33 2.21
CA TRP A 121 9.45 1.17 1.79
C TRP A 121 9.77 1.18 0.28
N LEU A 122 8.87 1.75 -0.53
CA LEU A 122 9.03 1.81 -1.98
C LEU A 122 10.18 2.74 -2.39
N VAL A 123 10.46 3.78 -1.60
CA VAL A 123 11.63 4.67 -1.82
C VAL A 123 12.92 3.88 -1.71
N VAL A 124 13.05 3.06 -0.66
CA VAL A 124 14.23 2.22 -0.43
C VAL A 124 14.37 1.18 -1.55
N TYR A 125 13.27 0.53 -1.92
CA TYR A 125 13.24 -0.42 -3.02
C TYR A 125 13.68 0.20 -4.34
N LEU A 126 13.04 1.30 -4.77
CA LEU A 126 13.35 1.96 -6.04
C LEU A 126 14.76 2.55 -6.04
N GLY A 127 15.23 3.08 -4.91
CA GLY A 127 16.60 3.54 -4.75
C GLY A 127 17.61 2.41 -4.93
N ALA A 128 17.35 1.24 -4.34
CA ALA A 128 18.18 0.06 -4.54
C ALA A 128 18.18 -0.42 -6.00
N VAL A 129 17.02 -0.45 -6.67
CA VAL A 129 16.92 -0.79 -8.10
C VAL A 129 17.73 0.19 -8.95
N LEU A 130 17.65 1.49 -8.67
CA LEU A 130 18.43 2.51 -9.37
C LEU A 130 19.93 2.29 -9.17
N LEU A 131 20.39 2.08 -7.94
CA LEU A 131 21.79 1.83 -7.64
C LEU A 131 22.29 0.55 -8.30
N LEU A 132 21.53 -0.55 -8.27
CA LEU A 132 21.88 -1.80 -8.93
C LEU A 132 21.96 -1.62 -10.46
N SER A 133 21.00 -0.91 -11.06
CA SER A 133 21.01 -0.62 -12.50
C SER A 133 22.19 0.25 -12.95
N ALA A 134 22.73 1.07 -12.05
CA ALA A 134 23.86 1.95 -12.34
C ALA A 134 25.22 1.30 -12.08
N SER A 135 25.30 0.39 -11.11
CA SER A 135 26.55 -0.24 -10.66
C SER A 135 26.81 -1.60 -11.29
N THR A 136 25.78 -2.25 -11.85
CA THR A 136 25.89 -3.60 -12.41
C THR A 136 25.16 -3.71 -13.74
N SER A 137 25.66 -4.55 -14.64
CA SER A 137 24.95 -4.93 -15.86
C SER A 137 23.85 -5.93 -15.52
N LEU A 138 22.69 -5.43 -15.12
CA LEU A 138 21.50 -6.26 -14.91
C LEU A 138 20.98 -6.79 -16.24
N ASP A 139 20.55 -8.05 -16.25
CA ASP A 139 19.78 -8.60 -17.37
C ASP A 139 18.52 -7.73 -17.60
N PRO A 140 18.22 -7.33 -18.86
CA PRO A 140 17.08 -6.46 -19.13
C PRO A 140 15.74 -7.00 -18.60
N LEU A 141 15.49 -8.30 -18.64
CA LEU A 141 14.24 -8.88 -18.15
C LEU A 141 14.11 -8.70 -16.63
N VAL A 142 15.21 -8.87 -15.89
CA VAL A 142 15.24 -8.61 -14.44
C VAL A 142 14.99 -7.13 -14.17
N LEU A 143 15.63 -6.22 -14.91
CA LEU A 143 15.45 -4.79 -14.75
C LEU A 143 14.01 -4.35 -15.03
N TYR A 144 13.40 -4.83 -16.12
CA TYR A 144 11.97 -4.60 -16.41
C TYR A 144 11.08 -5.10 -15.28
N THR A 145 11.32 -6.32 -14.79
CA THR A 145 10.54 -6.91 -13.69
C THR A 145 10.59 -6.03 -12.45
N LEU A 146 11.79 -5.64 -12.02
CA LEU A 146 11.98 -4.82 -10.81
C LEU A 146 11.29 -3.46 -10.94
N ILE A 147 11.40 -2.80 -12.09
CA ILE A 147 10.78 -1.49 -12.33
C ILE A 147 9.25 -1.62 -12.37
N TYR A 148 8.71 -2.63 -13.04
CA TYR A 148 7.27 -2.87 -13.07
C TYR A 148 6.70 -3.20 -11.70
N VAL A 149 7.41 -3.95 -10.85
CA VAL A 149 6.99 -4.16 -9.44
C VAL A 149 6.85 -2.82 -8.71
N GLY A 150 7.80 -1.91 -8.93
CA GLY A 150 7.78 -0.58 -8.30
C GLY A 150 6.60 0.29 -8.75
N ILE A 151 6.30 0.29 -10.05
CA ILE A 151 5.16 1.03 -10.62
C ILE A 151 3.83 0.40 -10.18
N LEU A 152 3.70 -0.93 -10.31
CA LEU A 152 2.49 -1.66 -9.95
C LEU A 152 2.20 -1.60 -8.45
N SER A 153 3.22 -1.39 -7.61
CA SER A 153 3.01 -1.10 -6.18
C SER A 153 2.30 0.22 -5.94
N SER A 154 2.55 1.27 -6.74
CA SER A 154 1.76 2.50 -6.71
C SER A 154 0.37 2.30 -7.31
N VAL A 155 0.25 1.50 -8.39
CA VAL A 155 -1.06 1.12 -8.96
C VAL A 155 -1.92 0.36 -7.94
N ALA A 156 -1.31 -0.42 -7.04
CA ALA A 156 -2.03 -1.09 -5.96
C ALA A 156 -2.83 -0.11 -5.10
N GLU A 157 -2.30 1.09 -4.81
CA GLU A 157 -3.07 2.11 -4.08
C GLU A 157 -4.26 2.62 -4.88
N VAL A 158 -4.08 2.83 -6.18
CA VAL A 158 -5.18 3.24 -7.06
C VAL A 158 -6.26 2.17 -7.11
N SER A 159 -5.87 0.90 -7.16
CA SER A 159 -6.79 -0.24 -7.12
C SER A 159 -7.56 -0.30 -5.82
N HIS A 160 -6.87 -0.14 -4.69
CA HIS A 160 -7.48 -0.07 -3.36
C HIS A 160 -8.44 1.13 -3.20
N TYR A 161 -8.03 2.31 -3.66
CA TYR A 161 -8.89 3.50 -3.69
C TYR A 161 -10.16 3.29 -4.53
N LEU A 162 -10.01 2.74 -5.73
CA LEU A 162 -11.14 2.45 -6.63
C LEU A 162 -12.11 1.43 -6.01
N CYS A 163 -11.58 0.43 -5.31
CA CYS A 163 -12.35 -0.57 -4.59
C CYS A 163 -13.28 0.03 -3.53
N HIS A 164 -12.86 1.11 -2.87
CA HIS A 164 -13.67 1.83 -1.88
C HIS A 164 -14.62 2.87 -2.48
N THR A 165 -14.19 3.57 -3.53
CA THR A 165 -14.86 4.81 -3.98
C THR A 165 -15.62 4.72 -5.29
N SER A 166 -15.25 3.78 -6.16
CA SER A 166 -15.76 3.75 -7.53
C SER A 166 -17.04 2.94 -7.62
N THR A 167 -18.00 3.47 -8.38
CA THR A 167 -19.19 2.76 -8.84
C THR A 167 -19.23 2.64 -10.36
N SER A 168 -18.11 2.95 -11.05
CA SER A 168 -18.07 2.92 -12.52
C SER A 168 -18.12 1.49 -13.05
N SER A 169 -18.74 1.32 -14.22
CA SER A 169 -18.83 0.03 -14.90
C SER A 169 -17.46 -0.51 -15.29
N LEU A 170 -16.55 0.36 -15.73
CA LEU A 170 -15.18 -0.03 -16.09
C LEU A 170 -14.39 -0.54 -14.87
N ALA A 171 -14.42 0.17 -13.74
CA ALA A 171 -13.73 -0.30 -12.53
C ALA A 171 -14.32 -1.62 -12.03
N SER A 172 -15.66 -1.76 -12.09
CA SER A 172 -16.35 -3.00 -11.72
C SER A 172 -15.99 -4.15 -12.66
N PHE A 173 -15.92 -3.90 -13.96
CA PHE A 173 -15.50 -4.88 -14.96
C PHE A 173 -14.06 -5.36 -14.70
N LEU A 174 -13.12 -4.43 -14.53
CA LEU A 174 -11.72 -4.76 -14.24
C LEU A 174 -11.57 -5.52 -12.92
N ALA A 175 -12.33 -5.15 -11.89
CA ALA A 175 -12.35 -5.86 -10.61
C ALA A 175 -12.92 -7.28 -10.73
N ASN A 176 -13.99 -7.46 -11.51
CA ASN A 176 -14.62 -8.77 -11.73
C ASN A 176 -13.72 -9.71 -12.56
N CYS A 177 -12.88 -9.17 -13.44
CA CYS A 177 -11.89 -9.93 -14.18
C CYS A 177 -10.58 -10.16 -13.40
N GLY A 178 -10.46 -9.66 -12.16
CA GLY A 178 -9.26 -9.81 -11.34
C GLY A 178 -8.08 -8.93 -11.76
N LEU A 179 -8.32 -7.87 -12.53
CA LEU A 179 -7.31 -6.87 -12.90
C LEU A 179 -7.25 -5.68 -11.92
N LEU A 180 -8.26 -5.54 -11.07
CA LEU A 180 -8.28 -4.63 -9.93
C LEU A 180 -8.86 -5.37 -8.72
N LEU A 181 -8.68 -4.79 -7.55
CA LEU A 181 -9.21 -5.31 -6.30
C LEU A 181 -10.73 -5.11 -6.29
N SER A 182 -11.48 -6.18 -6.02
CA SER A 182 -12.93 -6.07 -5.88
C SER A 182 -13.33 -5.67 -4.47
N LYS A 183 -14.36 -4.83 -4.36
CA LYS A 183 -14.95 -4.42 -3.07
C LYS A 183 -15.36 -5.60 -2.20
N ARG A 184 -15.95 -6.64 -2.80
CA ARG A 184 -16.36 -7.85 -2.08
C ARG A 184 -15.16 -8.61 -1.52
N HIS A 185 -14.07 -8.71 -2.29
CA HIS A 185 -12.87 -9.39 -1.85
C HIS A 185 -12.18 -8.63 -0.72
N HIS A 186 -11.98 -7.33 -0.89
CA HIS A 186 -11.37 -6.48 0.14
C HIS A 186 -12.25 -6.31 1.39
N ALA A 187 -13.58 -6.41 1.28
CA ALA A 187 -14.45 -6.42 2.46
C ALA A 187 -14.15 -7.59 3.40
N LYS A 188 -13.67 -8.75 2.89
CA LYS A 188 -13.29 -9.88 3.75
C LYS A 188 -12.18 -9.48 4.73
N HIS A 189 -11.19 -8.75 4.23
CA HIS A 189 -10.11 -8.21 5.05
C HIS A 189 -10.66 -7.33 6.18
N HIS A 190 -11.46 -6.32 5.85
CA HIS A 190 -12.09 -5.47 6.87
C HIS A 190 -13.01 -6.20 7.86
N LEU A 191 -13.45 -7.43 7.56
CA LEU A 191 -14.40 -8.18 8.38
C LEU A 191 -13.78 -9.38 9.10
N GLN A 192 -12.60 -9.85 8.69
CA GLN A 192 -12.04 -11.12 9.14
C GLN A 192 -10.55 -10.99 9.46
N ASP A 193 -10.13 -11.68 10.51
CA ASP A 193 -8.72 -11.78 10.86
C ASP A 193 -7.93 -12.63 9.87
N ASN A 194 -6.70 -12.21 9.60
CA ASN A 194 -5.72 -12.99 8.83
C ASN A 194 -6.19 -13.33 7.40
N ARG A 195 -6.95 -12.44 6.76
CA ARG A 195 -7.51 -12.63 5.42
C ARG A 195 -7.29 -11.44 4.50
N SER A 196 -7.04 -11.74 3.22
CA SER A 196 -7.22 -10.82 2.08
C SER A 196 -6.40 -9.52 2.14
N TYR A 197 -5.12 -9.60 2.50
CA TYR A 197 -4.23 -8.44 2.65
C TYR A 197 -3.75 -7.84 1.34
N ALA A 198 -3.68 -8.62 0.26
CA ALA A 198 -3.30 -8.09 -1.03
C ALA A 198 -4.35 -7.11 -1.56
N PHE A 199 -3.88 -6.00 -2.09
CA PHE A 199 -4.75 -4.89 -2.48
C PHE A 199 -4.51 -4.34 -3.89
N LEU A 200 -3.72 -5.04 -4.72
CA LEU A 200 -3.66 -4.76 -6.15
C LEU A 200 -4.79 -5.50 -6.88
N ASN A 201 -4.89 -6.81 -6.74
CA ASN A 201 -6.03 -7.61 -7.18
C ASN A 201 -6.42 -8.74 -6.23
N GLY A 202 -5.57 -9.09 -5.25
CA GLY A 202 -5.85 -10.16 -4.30
C GLY A 202 -5.49 -11.55 -4.80
N ALA A 203 -4.81 -11.69 -5.96
CA ALA A 203 -4.46 -12.99 -6.52
C ALA A 203 -3.50 -13.78 -5.62
N THR A 204 -2.69 -13.08 -4.82
CA THR A 204 -1.67 -13.68 -3.96
C THR A 204 -2.13 -13.95 -2.53
N ASP A 205 -3.41 -13.63 -2.23
CA ASP A 205 -3.97 -13.84 -0.90
C ASP A 205 -3.94 -15.27 -0.38
N PRO A 206 -4.11 -16.35 -1.19
CA PRO A 206 -3.98 -17.70 -0.65
C PRO A 206 -2.63 -17.94 0.06
N LEU A 207 -1.54 -17.34 -0.44
CA LEU A 207 -0.23 -17.41 0.20
C LEU A 207 -0.14 -16.47 1.42
N LEU A 208 -0.68 -15.25 1.30
CA LEU A 208 -0.68 -14.27 2.40
C LEU A 208 -1.51 -14.75 3.59
N ASP A 209 -2.66 -15.38 3.36
CA ASP A 209 -3.54 -15.95 4.39
C ASP A 209 -2.83 -17.08 5.16
N LEU A 210 -2.03 -17.90 4.47
CA LEU A 210 -1.20 -18.94 5.11
C LEU A 210 -0.11 -18.32 5.99
N ILE A 211 0.55 -17.28 5.50
CA ILE A 211 1.56 -16.52 6.26
C ILE A 211 0.91 -15.85 7.48
N ALA A 212 -0.22 -15.18 7.28
CA ALA A 212 -0.97 -14.45 8.30
C ALA A 212 -1.43 -15.40 9.42
N SER A 213 -2.10 -16.50 9.06
CA SER A 213 -2.59 -17.48 10.03
C SER A 213 -1.47 -18.16 10.82
N LYS A 214 -0.27 -18.29 10.25
CA LYS A 214 0.88 -18.93 10.93
C LYS A 214 1.61 -18.00 11.90
N TRP A 215 1.74 -16.72 11.56
CA TRP A 215 2.63 -15.80 12.31
C TRP A 215 1.90 -14.66 13.01
N TYR A 216 0.63 -14.42 12.72
CA TYR A 216 -0.14 -13.32 13.27
C TYR A 216 -1.40 -13.83 13.95
N GLY A 217 -1.72 -13.24 15.12
CA GLY A 217 -2.88 -13.63 15.92
C GLY A 217 -4.19 -12.97 15.49
N GLY A 218 -4.23 -12.32 14.33
CA GLY A 218 -5.34 -11.46 13.92
C GLY A 218 -5.23 -10.03 14.46
N TYR A 219 -5.79 -9.10 13.71
CA TYR A 219 -5.73 -7.66 13.92
C TYR A 219 -7.07 -7.09 14.43
N LYS A 220 -8.22 -7.68 14.05
CA LYS A 220 -9.58 -7.33 14.48
C LYS A 220 -9.75 -7.45 15.99
N GLN A 221 -9.20 -8.51 16.58
CA GLN A 221 -9.25 -8.76 18.02
C GLN A 221 -8.11 -8.08 18.79
N LYS A 222 -7.28 -7.27 18.12
CA LYS A 222 -6.10 -6.61 18.70
C LYS A 222 -6.02 -5.14 18.27
N THR A 223 -5.27 -4.86 17.21
CA THR A 223 -4.93 -3.50 16.78
C THR A 223 -6.15 -2.66 16.42
N ASP A 224 -7.22 -3.26 15.91
CA ASP A 224 -8.47 -2.57 15.60
C ASP A 224 -9.19 -2.04 16.86
N LEU A 225 -8.97 -2.66 18.01
CA LEU A 225 -9.56 -2.20 19.27
C LEU A 225 -8.92 -0.88 19.76
N HIS A 226 -7.75 -0.52 19.22
CA HIS A 226 -6.97 0.65 19.65
C HIS A 226 -7.61 1.98 19.20
N TYR A 227 -8.31 2.00 18.06
CA TYR A 227 -9.00 3.20 17.56
C TYR A 227 -10.49 3.27 17.99
N ALA A 228 -11.00 2.27 18.70
CA ALA A 228 -12.43 2.13 19.02
C ALA A 228 -13.03 3.38 19.68
N ARG A 229 -12.23 4.08 20.51
CA ARG A 229 -12.64 5.30 21.23
C ARG A 229 -11.98 6.58 20.73
N TYR A 230 -11.35 6.55 19.55
CA TYR A 230 -10.78 7.73 18.93
C TYR A 230 -11.89 8.62 18.35
N ASN A 231 -12.04 9.86 18.81
CA ASN A 231 -13.09 10.79 18.37
C ASN A 231 -12.54 11.99 17.57
N GLY A 232 -11.27 11.95 17.15
CA GLY A 232 -10.67 13.04 16.38
C GLY A 232 -11.31 13.18 14.98
N ALA A 233 -11.54 14.42 14.54
CA ALA A 233 -12.22 14.74 13.29
C ALA A 233 -11.36 14.50 12.03
N ASP A 234 -10.04 14.34 12.17
CA ASP A 234 -9.08 14.61 11.08
C ASP A 234 -8.48 13.37 10.41
N GLY A 235 -9.19 12.24 10.41
CA GLY A 235 -8.81 11.05 9.61
C GLY A 235 -9.23 11.13 8.13
N ALA A 236 -10.18 12.02 7.82
CA ALA A 236 -10.90 12.07 6.54
C ALA A 236 -10.17 12.86 5.43
N ASP A 237 -8.88 13.12 5.59
CA ASP A 237 -8.03 13.88 4.64
C ASP A 237 -7.30 12.98 3.62
N ARG A 238 -7.53 11.65 3.64
CA ARG A 238 -7.11 10.74 2.57
C ARG A 238 -8.14 10.74 1.42
#